data_AF-A0A658NHR4-F1
#
_entry.id   AF-A0A658NHR4-F1
#
_cell.length_a   1.000
_cell.length_b   1.000
_cell.length_c   1.000
_cell.angle_alpha   90.00
_cell.angle_beta   90.00
_cell.angle_gamma   90.00
#
_symmetry.space_group_name_H-M   'P 1'
#
loop_
_entity.id
_entity.type
_entity.pdbx_description
1 polymer ?
#
loop_
_entity_poly.entity_id
_entity_poly.type
_entity_poly.pdbx_seq_one_letter_code
_entity_poly.pdbx_strand_id
1 'polypeptide(L)' 'WGLIDLPLIIDWPRRPRSKVDHAAGKPSRTRWRPLAFDASGQQTRLALEPVTGRSHQLRVHLLALGHPIVGDTLYGP' A
#
# COMPACT_ATOMS: atom_id res chain seq x y z
N TRP A 1 -2.71 7.08 -14.78
CA TRP A 1 -2.21 6.95 -13.40
C TRP A 1 -3.38 7.13 -12.46
N GLY A 2 -3.61 6.18 -11.55
CA GLY A 2 -4.46 6.36 -10.38
C GLY A 2 -3.65 6.95 -9.22
N LEU A 3 -4.35 7.46 -8.21
CA LEU A 3 -3.74 8.02 -6.99
C LEU A 3 -4.33 7.32 -5.76
N ILE A 4 -3.45 6.94 -4.84
CA ILE A 4 -3.81 6.55 -3.48
C ILE A 4 -3.37 7.69 -2.57
N ASP A 5 -4.32 8.38 -1.97
CA ASP A 5 -4.10 9.47 -1.01
C ASP A 5 -4.68 9.06 0.34
N LEU A 6 -3.94 8.22 1.05
CA LEU A 6 -4.35 7.67 2.35
C LEU A 6 -3.27 7.98 3.38
N PRO A 7 -3.57 8.74 4.45
CA PRO A 7 -2.61 9.10 5.47
C PRO A 7 -2.16 7.88 6.29
N LEU A 8 -0.88 7.84 6.66
CA LEU A 8 -0.25 6.69 7.30
C LEU A 8 0.37 7.03 8.66
N ILE A 9 0.26 6.10 9.60
CA ILE A 9 0.93 6.16 10.91
C ILE A 9 1.51 4.80 11.27
N ILE A 10 2.53 4.78 12.13
CA ILE A 10 3.03 3.55 12.74
C ILE A 10 1.96 2.95 13.66
N ASP A 11 1.75 1.64 13.53
CA ASP A 11 0.84 0.88 14.39
C ASP A 11 1.60 0.41 15.63
N TRP A 12 1.66 1.27 16.65
CA TRP A 12 2.45 1.04 17.87
C TRP A 12 2.20 -0.33 18.53
N PRO A 13 0.94 -0.78 18.73
CA PRO A 13 0.66 -2.09 19.30
C PRO A 13 1.16 -3.29 18.46
N ARG A 14 1.30 -3.11 17.14
CA ARG A 14 1.65 -4.19 16.20
C ARG A 14 2.95 -3.93 15.44
N ARG A 15 3.91 -3.26 16.08
CA ARG A 15 5.20 -2.94 15.45
C ARG A 15 5.87 -4.20 14.87
N PRO A 16 6.56 -4.07 13.72
CA PRO A 16 6.89 -2.84 12.99
C PRO A 16 5.82 -2.38 11.98
N ARG A 17 4.55 -2.79 12.12
CA ARG A 17 3.49 -2.40 11.18
C ARG A 17 3.20 -0.89 11.20
N SER A 18 2.64 -0.46 10.09
CA SER A 18 2.01 0.85 9.85
C SER A 18 0.57 0.61 9.36
N LYS A 19 -0.32 1.57 9.58
CA LYS A 19 -1.73 1.51 9.21
C LYS A 19 -2.22 2.82 8.61
N VAL A 20 -3.36 2.77 7.93
CA VAL A 20 -4.09 3.97 7.52
C VAL A 20 -4.76 4.57 8.76
N ASP A 21 -4.64 5.88 8.92
CA ASP A 21 -5.27 6.62 10.01
C ASP A 21 -5.63 8.04 9.54
N HIS A 22 -6.92 8.32 9.38
CA HIS A 22 -7.40 9.61 8.86
C HIS A 22 -7.32 10.75 9.88
N ALA A 23 -7.23 10.44 11.17
CA ALA A 23 -7.21 11.44 12.24
C ALA A 23 -5.78 11.90 12.55
N ALA A 24 -4.84 10.94 12.66
CA ALA A 24 -3.47 11.19 13.12
C ALA A 24 -2.39 10.81 12.09
N GLY A 25 -2.77 10.20 10.96
CA GLY A 25 -1.82 9.77 9.95
C GLY A 25 -1.16 10.94 9.24
N LYS A 26 0.12 10.75 8.89
CA LYS A 26 0.85 11.72 8.06
C LYS A 26 0.40 11.57 6.61
N PRO A 27 0.14 12.68 5.88
CA PRO A 27 -0.21 12.63 4.47
C PRO A 27 0.76 11.78 3.67
N SER A 28 0.20 10.96 2.79
CA SER A 28 0.95 9.97 2.03
C SER A 28 0.27 9.68 0.69
N ARG A 29 1.05 9.79 -0.39
CA ARG A 29 0.56 9.72 -1.77
C ARG A 29 1.37 8.75 -2.60
N THR A 30 0.67 7.85 -3.28
CA THR A 30 1.26 6.89 -4.22
C THR A 30 0.49 6.94 -5.53
N ARG A 31 1.19 7.21 -6.64
CA ARG A 31 0.62 7.04 -7.98
C ARG A 31 0.80 5.60 -8.42
N TRP A 32 -0.17 5.08 -9.16
CA TRP A 32 -0.12 3.72 -9.66
C TRP A 32 -0.70 3.60 -11.06
N ARG A 33 -0.31 2.55 -11.79
CA ARG A 33 -1.00 2.11 -13.00
C ARG A 33 -0.80 0.61 -13.22
N PRO A 34 -1.80 -0.11 -13.75
CA PRO A 34 -1.62 -1.50 -14.14
C PRO A 34 -0.65 -1.59 -15.33
N LEU A 35 0.19 -2.61 -15.32
CA LEU A 35 1.07 -2.97 -16.43
C LEU A 35 0.59 -4.25 -17.12
N ALA A 36 0.12 -5.22 -16.34
CA ALA A 36 -0.40 -6.48 -16.84
C ALA A 36 -1.30 -7.14 -15.77
N PHE A 37 -2.27 -7.95 -16.21
CA PHE A 37 -3.07 -8.81 -15.36
C PHE A 37 -2.77 -10.28 -15.69
N ASP A 38 -2.44 -11.06 -14.68
CA ASP A 38 -2.30 -12.51 -14.75
C ASP A 38 -3.57 -13.15 -14.20
N ALA A 39 -4.37 -13.71 -15.10
CA ALA A 39 -5.61 -14.38 -14.76
C ALA A 39 -5.40 -15.71 -14.01
N SER A 40 -4.25 -16.37 -14.21
CA SER A 40 -3.97 -17.67 -13.59
C SER A 40 -3.72 -17.53 -12.08
N GLY A 41 -2.93 -16.52 -11.68
CA GLY A 41 -2.69 -16.19 -10.28
C GLY A 41 -3.67 -15.18 -9.69
N GLN A 42 -4.62 -14.66 -10.47
CA GLN A 42 -5.48 -13.51 -10.12
C GLN A 42 -4.69 -12.30 -9.59
N GLN A 43 -3.57 -11.98 -10.26
CA GLN A 43 -2.61 -10.96 -9.81
C GLN A 43 -2.48 -9.85 -10.85
N THR A 44 -2.24 -8.62 -10.39
CA THR A 44 -1.96 -7.49 -11.27
C THR A 44 -0.55 -6.99 -11.02
N ARG A 45 0.25 -6.91 -12.09
CA ARG A 45 1.55 -6.23 -12.04
C ARG A 45 1.30 -4.72 -12.13
N LEU A 46 1.72 -3.98 -11.11
CA LEU A 46 1.55 -2.53 -11.03
C LEU A 46 2.90 -1.80 -11.20
N ALA A 47 2.88 -0.65 -11.88
CA ALA A 47 3.89 0.38 -11.67
C ALA A 47 3.43 1.28 -10.53
N LEU A 48 4.31 1.54 -9.57
CA LEU A 48 4.05 2.38 -8.41
C LEU A 48 5.09 3.50 -8.35
N GLU A 49 4.62 4.72 -8.08
CA GLU A 49 5.45 5.90 -7.91
C GLU A 49 5.08 6.56 -6.56
N PRO A 50 5.87 6.33 -5.50
CA PRO A 50 5.65 6.97 -4.21
C PRO A 50 5.99 8.47 -4.31
N VAL A 51 4.97 9.33 -4.26
CA VAL A 51 5.14 10.80 -4.25
C VAL A 51 5.68 11.26 -2.88
N THR A 52 5.31 10.54 -1.83
CA THR A 52 5.89 10.65 -0.49
C THR A 52 6.63 9.36 -0.12
N GLY A 53 7.52 9.39 0.89
CA GLY A 53 8.28 8.21 1.34
C GLY A 53 7.98 7.77 2.78
N ARG A 54 6.74 7.41 3.12
CA ARG A 54 6.41 6.89 4.47
C ARG A 54 6.81 5.43 4.63
N SER A 55 7.09 5.01 5.87
CA SER A 55 7.39 3.61 6.20
C SER A 55 6.27 2.69 5.72
N HIS A 56 6.64 1.65 4.98
CA HIS A 56 5.73 0.65 4.40
C HIS A 56 4.63 1.21 3.49
N GLN A 57 4.79 2.43 2.96
CA GLN A 57 3.74 3.16 2.25
C GLN A 57 3.05 2.34 1.15
N LEU A 58 3.82 1.80 0.20
CA LEU A 58 3.28 1.05 -0.93
C LEU A 58 2.50 -0.19 -0.45
N ARG A 59 3.02 -0.88 0.57
CA ARG A 59 2.45 -2.10 1.14
C ARG A 59 1.10 -1.82 1.80
N VAL A 60 1.05 -0.79 2.65
CA VAL A 60 -0.18 -0.41 3.37
C VAL A 60 -1.22 0.19 2.42
N HIS A 61 -0.80 1.02 1.46
CA HIS A 61 -1.71 1.59 0.46
C HIS A 61 -2.38 0.50 -0.37
N LEU A 62 -1.61 -0.47 -0.85
CA LEU A 62 -2.16 -1.58 -1.63
C LEU A 62 -3.02 -2.52 -0.79
N LEU A 63 -2.64 -2.80 0.46
CA LEU A 63 -3.49 -3.52 1.40
C LEU A 63 -4.82 -2.79 1.64
N ALA A 64 -4.80 -1.46 1.81
CA ALA A 64 -6.01 -0.67 2.06
C ALA A 64 -6.99 -0.67 0.88
N LEU A 65 -6.49 -0.88 -0.34
CA LEU A 65 -7.32 -1.09 -1.52
C LEU A 65 -7.81 -2.55 -1.68
N GLY A 66 -7.44 -3.46 -0.77
CA GLY A 66 -7.78 -4.88 -0.85
C GLY A 66 -6.86 -5.68 -1.79
N HIS A 67 -5.75 -5.11 -2.25
CA HIS A 67 -4.81 -5.74 -3.17
C HIS A 67 -3.39 -5.82 -2.58
N PRO A 68 -3.15 -6.54 -1.48
CA PRO A 68 -1.83 -6.62 -0.85
C PRO A 68 -0.76 -7.15 -1.82
N ILE A 69 0.50 -6.75 -1.59
CA ILE A 69 1.62 -7.25 -2.39
C ILE A 69 1.80 -8.75 -2.14
N VAL A 70 1.91 -9.51 -3.24
CA VAL A 70 2.15 -10.96 -3.20
C VAL A 70 3.47 -11.25 -2.47
N GLY A 71 3.44 -12.18 -1.51
CA GLY A 71 4.61 -12.56 -0.71
C GLY A 71 4.98 -11.58 0.40
N ASP A 72 4.18 -10.55 0.65
CA ASP A 72 4.38 -9.63 1.76
C ASP A 72 4.09 -10.30 3.11
N THR A 73 5.14 -10.79 3.79
CA THR A 73 5.01 -11.50 5.08
C THR A 73 4.46 -10.67 6.23
N LEU A 74 4.37 -9.34 6.08
CA LEU A 74 3.79 -8.47 7.09
C LEU A 74 2.32 -8.19 6.75
N TYR A 75 2.01 -7.73 5.54
CA TYR A 75 0.68 -7.22 5.20
C TYR A 75 -0.18 -8.15 4.35
N GLY A 76 0.44 -9.11 3.66
CA GLY A 76 -0.26 -10.14 2.91
C GLY A 76 -0.74 -11.29 3.82
N PRO A 77 -1.71 -12.08 3.33
CA PRO A 77 -2.00 -13.39 3.91
C PRO A 77 -0.83 -14.36 3.80
#